data_AF-A0A4U0ZL51-F1
#
_entry.id   AF-A0A4U0ZL51-F1
#
_cell.length_a   1.000
_cell.length_b   1.000
_cell.length_c   1.000
_cell.angle_alpha   90.00
_cell.angle_beta   90.00
_cell.angle_gamma   90.00
#
_symmetry.space_group_name_H-M   'P 1'
#
loop_
_entity.id
_entity.type
_entity.pdbx_description
1 polymer ?
#
loop_
_entity_poly.entity_id
_entity_poly.type
_entity_poly.pdbx_seq_one_letter_code
_entity_poly.pdbx_strand_id
1 'polypeptide(L)'
;MNPEKRKPPLAFTIALFSILLGGIGLGVSLLIQAVPKGIDELAIGGLLLGAGEYLNHPRLSRQPASSSTQKTTLNLANFLMRRRNVCALGNLLDIAGILMLCIGLGTLLL
;
A
#
# COMPACT_ATOMS: atom_id res chain seq x y z
N MET A 1 29.16 -12.71 -9.28
CA MET A 1 27.73 -12.41 -9.53
C MET A 1 27.38 -11.21 -8.66
N ASN A 2 27.32 -10.00 -9.22
CA ASN A 2 27.17 -8.78 -8.44
C ASN A 2 25.73 -8.67 -7.94
N PRO A 3 25.45 -8.57 -6.62
CA PRO A 3 24.10 -8.45 -6.07
C PRO A 3 23.55 -7.03 -6.27
N GLU A 4 23.75 -6.43 -7.45
CA GLU A 4 23.24 -5.10 -7.74
C GLU A 4 21.72 -5.12 -7.87
N LYS A 5 21.08 -4.59 -6.82
CA LYS A 5 19.84 -3.81 -6.90
C LYS A 5 18.65 -4.54 -7.51
N ARG A 6 18.18 -5.60 -6.86
CA ARG A 6 16.75 -5.95 -6.95
C ARG A 6 15.96 -4.81 -6.31
N LYS A 7 15.55 -3.83 -7.12
CA LYS A 7 14.64 -2.77 -6.67
C LYS A 7 13.40 -3.43 -6.06
N PRO A 8 12.96 -3.02 -4.86
CA PRO A 8 11.74 -3.57 -4.29
C PRO A 8 10.59 -3.37 -5.28
N PRO A 9 9.66 -4.34 -5.39
CA PRO A 9 8.52 -4.19 -6.28
C PRO A 9 7.76 -2.90 -5.91
N LEU A 10 7.38 -2.11 -6.91
CA LEU A 10 6.82 -0.76 -6.71
C LEU A 10 5.59 -0.74 -5.76
N ALA A 11 4.82 -1.82 -5.73
CA ALA A 11 3.70 -1.97 -4.80
C ALA A 11 4.14 -2.18 -3.34
N PHE A 12 5.28 -2.82 -3.08
CA PHE A 12 5.86 -2.91 -1.74
C PHE A 12 6.35 -1.56 -1.25
N THR A 13 6.91 -0.72 -2.13
CA THR A 13 7.27 0.66 -1.77
C THR A 13 6.05 1.51 -1.48
N ILE A 14 4.95 1.34 -2.22
CA ILE A 14 3.68 2.03 -1.95
C ILE A 14 3.12 1.57 -0.60
N ALA A 15 3.06 0.27 -0.35
CA ALA A 15 2.58 -0.30 0.91
C ALA A 15 3.37 0.25 2.12
N LEU A 16 4.70 0.23 2.04
CA LEU A 16 5.57 0.73 3.10
C LEU A 16 5.38 2.25 3.31
N PHE A 17 5.25 3.01 2.22
CA PHE A 17 5.02 4.44 2.28
C PHE A 17 3.67 4.77 2.95
N SER A 18 2.60 4.06 2.59
CA SER A 18 1.28 4.22 3.21
C SER A 18 1.30 3.88 4.70
N ILE A 19 2.03 2.83 5.10
CA ILE A 19 2.20 2.47 6.51
C ILE A 19 2.95 3.57 7.27
N LEU A 20 4.06 4.08 6.71
CA LEU A 20 4.85 5.12 7.35
C LEU A 20 4.05 6.43 7.48
N LEU A 21 3.34 6.82 6.43
CA LEU A 21 2.53 8.04 6.43
C LEU A 21 1.39 7.95 7.45
N GLY A 22 0.68 6.82 7.51
CA GLY A 22 -0.36 6.58 8.50
C GLY A 22 0.19 6.51 9.93
N GLY A 23 1.33 5.85 10.13
CA GLY A 23 1.98 5.77 11.45
C GLY A 23 2.44 7.15 11.95
N ILE A 24 3.00 7.98 11.08
CA ILE A 24 3.37 9.37 11.41
C ILE A 24 2.12 10.19 11.73
N GLY A 25 1.06 10.07 10.94
CA GLY A 25 -0.20 10.77 11.17
C GLY A 25 -0.78 10.48 12.57
N LEU A 26 -0.84 9.21 12.95
CA LEU A 26 -1.28 8.81 14.30
C LEU A 26 -0.30 9.27 15.39
N GLY A 27 1.00 9.15 15.16
CA GLY A 27 2.01 9.62 16.11
C GLY A 27 1.90 11.12 16.38
N VAL A 28 1.65 11.92 15.34
CA VAL A 28 1.43 13.37 15.45
C VAL A 28 0.12 13.66 16.19
N SER A 29 -0.96 12.96 15.89
CA SER A 29 -2.24 13.13 16.61
C SER A 29 -2.13 12.82 18.10
N LEU A 30 -1.44 11.74 18.45
CA LEU A 30 -1.21 11.36 19.84
C LEU A 30 -0.32 12.36 20.60
N LEU A 31 0.68 12.95 19.93
CA LEU A 31 1.61 13.91 20.53
C LEU A 31 1.07 15.34 20.56
N ILE A 32 0.22 15.70 19.59
CA ILE A 32 -0.30 17.05 19.40
C ILE A 32 -1.82 16.99 19.50
N GLN A 33 -2.36 17.34 20.68
CA GLN A 33 -3.82 17.31 20.95
C GLN A 33 -4.63 18.32 20.12
N ALA A 34 -3.98 19.20 19.35
CA ALA A 34 -4.60 20.21 18.50
C ALA A 34 -4.70 19.78 17.03
N VAL A 35 -4.73 18.47 16.76
CA VAL A 35 -4.81 17.95 15.40
C VAL A 35 -6.26 18.04 14.87
N PRO A 36 -6.47 18.54 13.65
CA PRO A 36 -7.78 18.55 13.00
C PRO A 36 -8.47 17.19 13.04
N LYS A 37 -9.76 17.20 13.40
CA LYS A 37 -10.63 16.02 13.32
C LYS A 37 -10.63 15.48 11.88
N GLY A 38 -10.47 14.17 11.70
CA GLY A 38 -10.31 13.55 10.39
C GLY A 38 -8.90 13.05 10.10
N ILE A 39 -7.85 13.60 10.75
CA ILE A 39 -6.46 13.14 10.52
C ILE A 39 -6.24 11.73 11.07
N ASP A 40 -6.88 11.37 12.17
CA ASP A 40 -6.81 10.00 12.71
C ASP A 40 -7.41 9.00 11.73
N GLU A 41 -8.55 9.34 11.13
CA GLU A 41 -9.23 8.50 10.16
C GLU A 41 -8.43 8.38 8.87
N LEU A 42 -7.79 9.47 8.41
CA LEU A 42 -6.85 9.43 7.29
C LEU A 42 -5.64 8.54 7.60
N ALA A 43 -5.10 8.66 8.81
CA ALA A 43 -3.92 7.93 9.24
C ALA A 43 -4.20 6.42 9.37
N ILE A 44 -5.33 6.06 9.98
CA ILE A 44 -5.82 4.68 10.05
C ILE A 44 -6.10 4.14 8.64
N GLY A 45 -6.73 4.93 7.77
CA GLY A 45 -6.98 4.55 6.38
C GLY A 45 -5.69 4.22 5.61
N GLY A 46 -4.66 5.05 5.78
CA GLY A 46 -3.33 4.81 5.20
C GLY A 46 -2.65 3.54 5.73
N LEU A 47 -2.76 3.26 7.03
CA LEU A 47 -2.24 2.03 7.64
C LEU A 47 -2.95 0.78 7.09
N LEU A 48 -4.28 0.82 6.99
CA LEU A 48 -5.08 -0.30 6.50
C LEU A 48 -4.79 -0.61 5.03
N LEU A 49 -4.72 0.41 4.16
CA LEU A 49 -4.30 0.26 2.77
C LEU A 49 -2.88 -0.31 2.65
N GLY A 50 -1.96 0.21 3.45
CA GLY A 50 -0.59 -0.26 3.45
C GLY A 50 -0.46 -1.72 3.90
N ALA A 51 -1.20 -2.11 4.93
CA ALA A 51 -1.27 -3.50 5.40
C ALA A 51 -1.99 -4.43 4.42
N GLY A 52 -3.07 -3.96 3.79
CA GLY A 52 -3.83 -4.70 2.77
C GLY A 52 -2.98 -5.00 1.55
N GLU A 53 -2.33 -3.99 0.98
CA GLU A 53 -1.39 -4.13 -0.14
C GLU A 53 -0.22 -5.07 0.21
N TYR A 54 0.28 -4.96 1.44
CA TYR A 54 1.36 -5.80 1.94
C TYR A 54 0.98 -7.28 2.02
N LEU A 55 -0.25 -7.58 2.45
CA LEU A 55 -0.78 -8.96 2.53
C LEU A 55 -1.20 -9.49 1.15
N ASN A 56 -1.71 -8.62 0.28
CA ASN A 56 -2.10 -8.96 -1.09
C ASN A 56 -0.91 -9.20 -2.02
N HIS A 57 0.25 -8.64 -1.70
CA HIS A 57 1.47 -8.94 -2.42
C HIS A 57 2.09 -10.25 -1.94
N PRO A 58 2.22 -11.29 -2.80
CA PRO A 58 2.95 -12.49 -2.43
C PRO A 58 4.40 -12.09 -2.14
N ARG A 59 4.77 -12.07 -0.85
CA ARG A 59 6.16 -11.99 -0.41
C ARG A 59 6.88 -13.16 -1.09
N LEU A 60 7.67 -12.86 -2.11
CA LEU A 60 8.69 -13.77 -2.65
C LEU A 60 8.18 -15.17 -3.03
N SER A 61 7.17 -15.29 -3.89
CA SER A 61 7.05 -16.53 -4.69
C SER A 61 7.82 -16.33 -5.99
N ARG A 62 9.01 -16.96 -6.01
CA ARG A 62 9.87 -17.29 -7.16
C ARG A 62 9.35 -16.73 -8.49
N GLN A 63 10.08 -15.77 -9.06
CA GLN A 63 10.12 -15.59 -10.50
C GLN A 63 10.24 -16.99 -11.13
N PRO A 64 9.30 -17.47 -11.97
CA PRO A 64 9.71 -18.42 -12.98
C PRO A 64 10.74 -17.66 -13.82
N ALA A 65 11.91 -18.25 -13.99
CA ALA A 65 12.93 -17.77 -14.92
C ALA A 65 12.38 -17.88 -16.34
N SER A 66 11.48 -16.99 -16.75
CA SER A 66 11.05 -16.90 -18.14
C SER A 66 11.92 -15.87 -18.84
N SER A 67 12.96 -16.41 -19.46
CA SER A 67 13.50 -15.99 -20.76
C SER A 67 13.63 -14.49 -21.02
N SER A 68 14.89 -14.07 -21.06
CA SER A 68 15.42 -13.00 -21.91
C SER A 68 14.53 -12.62 -23.09
N THR A 69 14.45 -11.30 -23.33
CA THR A 69 14.06 -10.70 -24.61
C THR A 69 12.56 -10.56 -24.84
N GLN A 70 11.91 -9.61 -24.14
CA GLN A 70 10.82 -8.82 -24.74
C GLN A 70 10.25 -7.74 -23.79
N LYS A 71 10.03 -6.54 -24.35
CA LYS A 71 8.93 -5.59 -24.02
C LYS A 71 9.12 -4.60 -22.86
N THR A 72 9.73 -3.46 -23.18
CA THR A 72 9.69 -2.22 -22.37
C THR A 72 8.29 -1.57 -22.33
N THR A 73 7.35 -1.96 -23.20
CA THR A 73 5.99 -1.39 -23.31
C THR A 73 4.87 -2.24 -22.70
N LEU A 74 5.15 -3.42 -22.13
CA LEU A 74 4.12 -4.34 -21.60
C LEU A 74 4.12 -4.43 -20.07
N ASN A 75 4.76 -3.48 -19.38
CA ASN A 75 4.85 -3.49 -17.91
C ASN A 75 3.58 -3.02 -17.21
N LEU A 76 2.79 -2.12 -17.79
CA LEU A 76 1.55 -1.65 -17.15
C LEU A 76 0.43 -2.70 -17.22
N ALA A 77 0.26 -3.35 -18.38
CA ALA A 77 -0.70 -4.42 -18.56
C ALA A 77 -0.33 -5.67 -17.73
N ASN A 78 0.95 -6.04 -17.65
CA ASN A 78 1.41 -7.12 -16.77
C ASN A 78 1.39 -6.75 -15.29
N PHE A 79 1.44 -5.45 -14.94
CA PHE A 79 1.22 -4.97 -13.57
C PHE A 79 -0.26 -5.11 -13.18
N LEU A 80 -1.18 -4.71 -14.07
CA LEU A 80 -2.62 -4.90 -13.89
C LEU A 80 -3.04 -6.38 -13.90
N MET A 81 -2.38 -7.21 -14.72
CA MET A 81 -2.65 -8.66 -14.82
C MET A 81 -1.82 -9.52 -13.85
N ARG A 82 -1.03 -8.92 -12.96
CA ARG A 82 -0.33 -9.70 -11.93
C ARG A 82 -1.39 -10.33 -11.05
N ARG A 83 -1.52 -11.66 -11.08
CA ARG A 83 -2.41 -12.42 -10.18
C ARG A 83 -2.11 -11.98 -8.74
N ARG A 84 -2.91 -11.04 -8.22
CA ARG A 84 -2.93 -10.74 -6.79
C ARG A 84 -3.29 -12.03 -6.10
N ASN A 85 -2.50 -12.41 -5.09
CA ASN A 85 -2.94 -13.49 -4.24
C ASN A 85 -4.19 -12.92 -3.55
N VAL A 86 -5.36 -13.48 -3.86
CA VAL A 86 -6.64 -12.91 -3.43
C VAL A 86 -6.79 -13.19 -1.94
N CYS A 87 -6.02 -12.48 -1.12
CA CYS A 87 -6.12 -12.55 0.31
C CYS A 87 -7.42 -11.83 0.66
N ALA A 88 -8.45 -12.59 1.03
CA ALA A 88 -9.73 -12.02 1.44
C ALA A 88 -9.54 -10.97 2.55
N LEU A 89 -8.59 -11.19 3.45
CA LEU A 89 -8.19 -10.24 4.49
C LEU A 89 -7.52 -8.98 3.91
N GLY A 90 -6.59 -9.12 2.97
CA GLY A 90 -5.93 -7.97 2.33
C GLY A 90 -6.92 -7.07 1.60
N ASN A 91 -7.84 -7.66 0.84
CA ASN A 91 -8.92 -6.92 0.18
C ASN A 91 -9.87 -6.25 1.18
N LEU A 92 -10.18 -6.91 2.30
CA LEU A 92 -11.02 -6.32 3.35
C LEU A 92 -10.34 -5.11 3.99
N LEU A 93 -9.03 -5.18 4.24
CA LEU A 93 -8.24 -4.06 4.74
C LEU A 93 -8.17 -2.93 3.72
N ASP A 94 -8.05 -3.25 2.43
CA ASP A 94 -8.07 -2.22 1.38
C ASP A 94 -9.42 -1.48 1.35
N ILE A 95 -10.54 -2.21 1.42
CA ILE A 95 -11.88 -1.62 1.48
C ILE A 95 -12.07 -0.76 2.74
N ALA A 96 -11.71 -1.30 3.91
CA ALA A 96 -11.79 -0.57 5.17
C ALA A 96 -10.90 0.68 5.15
N GLY A 97 -9.71 0.59 4.55
CA GLY A 97 -8.79 1.71 4.39
C GLY A 97 -9.37 2.82 3.53
N ILE A 98 -9.95 2.48 2.37
CA ILE A 98 -10.64 3.45 1.49
C ILE A 98 -11.78 4.14 2.24
N LEU A 99 -12.61 3.38 2.96
CA LEU A 99 -13.71 3.95 3.73
C LEU A 99 -13.22 4.94 4.80
N MET A 100 -12.17 4.58 5.54
CA MET A 100 -11.57 5.45 6.55
C MET A 100 -10.98 6.73 5.95
N LEU A 101 -10.35 6.64 4.77
CA LEU A 101 -9.88 7.82 4.04
C LEU A 101 -11.05 8.74 3.65
N CYS A 102 -12.15 8.18 3.13
CA CYS A 102 -13.34 8.96 2.78
C CYS A 102 -13.97 9.63 4.00
N ILE A 103 -14.06 8.92 5.13
CA ILE A 103 -14.56 9.48 6.39
C ILE A 103 -13.64 10.62 6.85
N GLY A 104 -12.33 10.40 6.90
CA GLY A 104 -11.36 11.42 7.31
C GLY A 104 -11.39 12.67 6.44
N LEU A 105 -11.49 12.51 5.11
CA LEU A 105 -11.69 13.63 4.19
C LEU A 105 -13.01 14.34 4.44
N GLY A 106 -14.11 13.61 4.66
CA GLY A 106 -15.41 14.20 4.97
C GLY A 106 -15.38 15.02 6.25
N THR A 107 -14.75 14.50 7.30
CA THR A 107 -14.60 15.19 8.59
C THR A 107 -13.70 16.42 8.51
N LEU A 108 -12.69 16.42 7.62
CA LEU A 108 -11.84 17.59 7.40
C LEU A 108 -12.54 18.71 6.61
N LEU A 109 -13.54 18.37 5.80
CA LEU A 109 -14.26 19.31 4.96
C LEU A 109 -15.52 19.89 5.63
N LEU A 110 -15.96 19.32 6.76
CA LEU A 110 -17.14 19.72 7.54
C LEU A 110 -16.75 20.45 8.83
#